data_AF-A0A815Z2L3-F1
#
_entry.id   AF-A0A815Z2L3-F1
#
_cell.length_a   1.000
_cell.length_b   1.000
_cell.length_c   1.000
_cell.angle_alpha   90.00
_cell.angle_beta   90.00
_cell.angle_gamma   90.00
#
_symmetry.space_group_name_H-M   'P 1'
#
loop_
_entity.id
_entity.type
_entity.pdbx_description
1 polymer ?
#
loop_
_entity_poly.entity_id
_entity_poly.type
_entity_poly.pdbx_seq_one_letter_code
_entity_poly.pdbx_strand_id
1 'polypeptide(L)'
;MPMRFYVPTYSNQYTKYLGAFVDETLIVGEETDLNQWVKSKPTKSILYAAFGSTSLIPYNRMLNLIIGLTNFLLQTNDTFLLLALRSVNFNTYQAVLKDLHSDELKNVLNDKHRVRIEEGFVQQKWILQQDSVNIFLSHCGMGSLLESLYFSKPIVCMPFNMEQFANAITVVNLNVGKSLFIPPSAWQSFIDPYNFVQYTFTSDSVTKNMMALWMNETHENAVKLMSLEMKYAGGTKRAVQEIEFFVELNGDLDRFASFESTLLFYQRYMLDLLFVYIMLPGIILLFMIRRCCRRSTKQKRD
;
A
#
# COMPACT_ATOMS: atom_id res chain seq x y z
N MET A 1 -1.69 23.05 9.03
CA MET A 1 -1.60 22.15 10.19
C MET A 1 -1.11 20.81 9.67
N PRO A 2 0.06 20.28 10.07
CA PRO A 2 0.51 18.99 9.57
C PRO A 2 -0.40 17.90 10.14
N MET A 3 -1.10 17.17 9.27
CA MET A 3 -1.80 15.95 9.66
C MET A 3 -0.75 14.91 10.04
N ARG A 4 -0.50 14.78 11.34
CA ARG A 4 0.07 13.55 11.92
C ARG A 4 -0.87 12.39 11.54
N PHE A 5 -0.39 11.15 11.68
CA PHE A 5 -1.29 10.00 11.73
C PHE A 5 -2.59 10.41 12.41
N TYR A 6 -3.73 10.06 11.82
CA TYR A 6 -4.94 9.95 12.61
C TYR A 6 -4.68 8.76 13.56
N VAL A 7 -3.83 8.98 14.58
CA VAL A 7 -3.97 8.34 15.88
C VAL A 7 -5.39 8.75 16.22
N PRO A 8 -6.35 7.82 16.20
CA PRO A 8 -7.71 8.18 16.50
C PRO A 8 -7.67 8.97 17.81
N THR A 9 -8.14 10.21 17.81
CA THR A 9 -8.45 10.92 19.06
C THR A 9 -9.52 10.17 19.85
N TYR A 10 -10.09 9.12 19.24
CA TYR A 10 -10.51 7.92 19.93
C TYR A 10 -9.30 7.09 20.44
N SER A 11 -8.54 7.62 21.40
CA SER A 11 -8.21 6.76 22.53
C SER A 11 -9.52 6.49 23.26
N ASN A 12 -10.42 5.75 22.62
CA ASN A 12 -11.36 4.97 23.39
C ASN A 12 -10.47 4.09 24.27
N GLN A 13 -10.85 3.92 25.54
CA GLN A 13 -10.24 3.02 26.53
C GLN A 13 -9.86 1.60 26.00
N TYR A 14 -10.27 1.23 24.78
CA TYR A 14 -10.07 -0.07 24.14
C TYR A 14 -9.12 -0.12 22.94
N THR A 15 -8.51 1.00 22.48
CA THR A 15 -7.56 0.95 21.33
C THR A 15 -6.18 1.45 21.72
N LYS A 16 -5.17 0.58 21.60
CA LYS A 16 -3.76 0.92 21.86
C LYS A 16 -2.94 0.86 20.56
N TYR A 17 -2.20 1.93 20.28
CA TYR A 17 -1.23 1.94 19.19
C TYR A 17 0.06 1.26 19.64
N LEU A 18 0.38 0.14 18.99
CA LEU A 18 1.58 -0.66 19.30
C LEU A 18 2.69 -0.49 18.26
N GLY A 19 2.45 0.30 17.20
CA GLY A 19 3.40 0.41 16.09
C GLY A 19 3.45 -0.85 15.22
N ALA A 20 4.57 -1.03 14.51
CA ALA A 20 4.76 -2.19 13.63
C ALA A 20 5.26 -3.41 14.43
N PHE A 21 4.73 -4.59 14.11
CA PHE A 21 5.22 -5.86 14.66
C PHE A 21 6.46 -6.34 13.92
N VAL A 22 7.55 -5.60 14.11
CA VAL A 22 8.88 -5.90 13.61
C VAL A 22 9.80 -6.13 14.80
N ASP A 23 10.43 -7.29 14.83
CA ASP A 23 11.47 -7.63 15.78
C ASP A 23 12.81 -7.68 15.03
N GLU A 24 13.64 -6.66 15.24
CA GLU A 24 14.95 -6.55 14.57
C GLU A 24 15.90 -7.69 14.94
N THR A 25 15.73 -8.31 16.11
CA THR A 25 16.60 -9.42 16.56
C THR A 25 16.40 -10.70 15.75
N LEU A 26 15.24 -10.84 15.11
CA LEU A 26 14.89 -11.98 14.27
C LEU A 26 15.27 -11.76 12.79
N ILE A 27 15.80 -10.57 12.45
CA ILE A 27 16.17 -10.23 11.07
C ILE A 27 17.64 -10.59 10.86
N VAL A 28 17.86 -11.86 10.51
CA VAL A 28 19.20 -12.35 10.16
C VAL A 28 19.28 -12.52 8.66
N GLY A 29 20.23 -11.81 8.05
CA GLY A 29 20.52 -11.94 6.63
C GLY A 29 21.18 -13.28 6.33
N GLU A 30 20.65 -14.01 5.36
CA GLU A 30 21.32 -15.19 4.82
C GLU A 30 22.60 -14.80 4.06
N GLU A 31 23.56 -15.73 3.93
CA GLU A 31 24.73 -15.56 3.07
C GLU A 31 24.41 -15.93 1.62
N THR A 32 23.49 -15.18 1.01
CA THR A 32 23.13 -15.35 -0.40
C THR A 32 23.86 -14.35 -1.31
N ASP A 33 23.97 -14.69 -2.59
CA ASP A 33 24.47 -13.80 -3.64
C ASP A 33 23.68 -12.49 -3.71
N LEU A 34 22.36 -12.55 -3.51
CA LEU A 34 21.50 -11.36 -3.40
C LEU A 34 21.93 -10.45 -2.23
N ASN A 35 22.13 -11.01 -1.05
CA ASN A 35 22.48 -10.23 0.14
C ASN A 35 23.87 -9.60 0.00
N GLN A 36 24.81 -10.29 -0.65
CA GLN A 36 26.12 -9.72 -1.00
C GLN A 36 25.98 -8.58 -2.01
N TRP A 37 25.14 -8.75 -3.05
CA TRP A 37 24.87 -7.69 -4.02
C TRP A 37 24.29 -6.45 -3.34
N VAL A 38 23.31 -6.59 -2.43
CA VAL A 38 22.71 -5.47 -1.69
C VAL A 38 23.73 -4.76 -0.78
N LYS A 39 24.59 -5.51 -0.09
CA LYS A 39 25.65 -4.95 0.77
C LYS A 39 26.73 -4.22 -0.03
N SER A 40 26.97 -4.61 -1.28
CA SER A 40 28.00 -4.00 -2.12
C SER A 40 27.66 -2.60 -2.61
N LYS A 41 26.39 -2.17 -2.50
CA LYS A 41 25.92 -0.90 -3.06
C LYS A 41 26.11 0.27 -2.09
N PRO A 42 26.38 1.49 -2.61
CA PRO A 42 26.44 2.69 -1.79
C PRO A 42 25.16 2.92 -0.97
N THR A 43 25.29 3.65 0.14
CA THR A 43 24.15 4.10 0.94
C THR A 43 23.13 4.85 0.06
N LYS A 44 21.84 4.56 0.26
CA LYS A 44 20.71 5.18 -0.45
C LYS A 44 20.83 5.15 -1.98
N SER A 45 21.29 4.04 -2.55
CA SER A 45 21.45 3.89 -3.99
C SER A 45 20.50 2.86 -4.62
N ILE A 46 19.84 2.00 -3.83
CA ILE A 46 18.95 0.94 -4.32
C ILE A 46 17.49 1.40 -4.32
N LEU A 47 16.83 1.25 -5.46
CA LEU A 47 15.39 1.20 -5.61
C LEU A 47 14.96 -0.25 -5.44
N TYR A 48 14.32 -0.57 -4.33
CA TYR A 48 13.74 -1.90 -4.13
C TYR A 48 12.30 -1.90 -4.65
N ALA A 49 11.91 -2.90 -5.41
CA ALA A 49 10.57 -3.07 -5.95
C ALA A 49 10.05 -4.48 -5.71
N ALA A 50 8.91 -4.60 -5.02
CA ALA A 50 8.23 -5.86 -4.77
C ALA A 50 6.72 -5.66 -4.54
N PHE A 51 5.91 -6.54 -5.11
CA PHE A 51 4.45 -6.34 -5.20
C PHE A 51 3.64 -7.31 -4.35
N GLY A 52 4.18 -7.73 -3.21
CA GLY A 52 3.49 -8.63 -2.29
C GLY A 52 3.50 -10.10 -2.73
N SER A 53 2.79 -10.94 -1.98
CA SER A 53 2.75 -12.39 -2.21
C SER A 53 1.70 -12.83 -3.24
N THR A 54 0.62 -12.07 -3.40
CA THR A 54 -0.57 -12.49 -4.15
C THR A 54 -0.96 -11.57 -5.31
N SER A 55 -0.33 -10.40 -5.45
CA SER A 55 -0.69 -9.45 -6.51
C SER A 55 -0.33 -10.01 -7.89
N LEU A 56 -1.25 -9.87 -8.84
CA LEU A 56 -1.04 -10.18 -10.25
C LEU A 56 -0.87 -8.88 -11.01
N ILE A 57 0.22 -8.77 -11.77
CA ILE A 57 0.53 -7.60 -12.60
C ILE A 57 0.19 -7.94 -14.05
N PRO A 58 -0.86 -7.32 -14.63
CA PRO A 58 -1.17 -7.49 -16.05
C PRO A 58 -0.03 -7.01 -16.94
N TYR A 59 0.08 -7.60 -18.14
CA TYR A 59 1.15 -7.31 -19.11
C TYR A 59 1.33 -5.80 -19.37
N ASN A 60 0.26 -5.07 -19.64
CA ASN A 60 0.32 -3.63 -19.92
C ASN A 60 0.86 -2.81 -18.72
N ARG A 61 0.53 -3.19 -17.49
CA ARG A 61 1.06 -2.54 -16.28
C ARG A 61 2.51 -2.91 -16.05
N MET A 62 2.90 -4.17 -16.30
CA MET A 62 4.29 -4.60 -16.27
C MET A 62 5.13 -3.85 -17.31
N LEU A 63 4.64 -3.71 -18.54
CA LEU A 63 5.33 -2.97 -19.60
C LEU A 63 5.57 -1.51 -19.20
N ASN A 64 4.54 -0.80 -18.74
CA ASN A 64 4.68 0.58 -18.26
C ASN A 64 5.63 0.68 -17.07
N LEU A 65 5.57 -0.28 -16.14
CA LEU A 65 6.47 -0.35 -14.99
C LEU A 65 7.92 -0.49 -15.43
N ILE A 66 8.24 -1.46 -16.30
CA ILE A 66 9.60 -1.72 -16.75
C ILE A 66 10.16 -0.54 -17.55
N ILE A 67 9.39 0.03 -18.47
CA ILE A 67 9.81 1.23 -19.21
C ILE A 67 10.07 2.39 -18.24
N GLY A 68 9.16 2.64 -17.29
CA GLY A 68 9.31 3.73 -16.33
C GLY A 68 10.48 3.57 -15.37
N LEU A 69 10.71 2.36 -14.85
CA LEU A 69 11.88 2.07 -14.00
C LEU A 69 13.19 2.23 -14.79
N THR A 70 13.20 1.80 -16.05
CA THR A 70 14.39 1.90 -16.89
C THR A 70 14.70 3.34 -17.27
N ASN A 71 13.69 4.14 -17.61
CA ASN A 71 13.82 5.58 -17.85
C ASN A 71 14.31 6.31 -16.59
N PHE A 72 13.82 5.92 -15.42
CA PHE A 72 14.31 6.44 -14.15
C PHE A 72 15.80 6.13 -13.91
N LEU A 73 16.24 4.91 -14.24
CA LEU A 73 17.67 4.56 -14.21
C LEU A 73 18.47 5.39 -15.22
N LEU A 74 17.99 5.59 -16.44
CA LEU A 74 18.70 6.41 -17.44
C LEU A 74 18.89 7.87 -16.98
N GLN A 75 17.98 8.40 -16.16
CA GLN A 75 18.03 9.77 -15.66
C GLN A 75 18.78 9.94 -14.34
N THR A 76 19.24 8.85 -13.73
CA THR A 76 19.96 8.89 -12.46
C THR A 76 21.30 8.19 -12.57
N ASN A 77 22.32 8.73 -11.91
CA ASN A 77 23.64 8.09 -11.84
C ASN A 77 23.75 7.32 -10.53
N ASP A 78 24.54 6.24 -10.54
CA ASP A 78 24.81 5.39 -9.37
C ASP A 78 23.55 4.86 -8.66
N THR A 79 22.44 4.77 -9.39
CA THR A 79 21.19 4.14 -8.93
C THR A 79 21.12 2.69 -9.39
N PHE A 80 20.74 1.83 -8.46
CA PHE A 80 20.59 0.39 -8.64
C PHE A 80 19.13 -0.03 -8.48
N LEU A 81 18.67 -1.00 -9.27
CA LEU A 81 17.33 -1.55 -9.18
C LEU A 81 17.38 -2.97 -8.64
N LEU A 82 16.66 -3.24 -7.56
CA LEU A 82 16.34 -4.59 -7.10
C LEU A 82 14.85 -4.86 -7.32
N LEU A 83 14.51 -5.70 -8.29
CA LEU A 83 13.14 -6.07 -8.63
C LEU A 83 12.87 -7.53 -8.24
N ALA A 84 12.09 -7.75 -7.19
CA ALA A 84 11.68 -9.08 -6.74
C ALA A 84 10.25 -9.39 -7.22
N LEU A 85 10.10 -10.45 -8.02
CA LEU A 85 8.83 -10.86 -8.62
C LEU A 85 8.52 -12.31 -8.27
N ARG A 86 7.29 -12.56 -7.81
CA ARG A 86 6.77 -13.95 -7.72
C ARG A 86 6.67 -14.55 -9.11
N SER A 87 6.76 -15.89 -9.20
CA SER A 87 6.86 -16.61 -10.48
C SER A 87 5.83 -16.18 -11.53
N VAL A 88 4.57 -15.94 -11.15
CA VAL A 88 3.54 -15.47 -12.10
C VAL A 88 3.90 -14.11 -12.70
N ASN A 89 4.34 -13.15 -11.88
CA ASN A 89 4.75 -11.83 -12.36
C ASN A 89 6.12 -11.87 -13.06
N PHE A 90 7.01 -12.79 -12.67
CA PHE A 90 8.28 -13.00 -13.36
C PHE A 90 8.06 -13.51 -14.79
N ASN A 91 7.11 -14.42 -15.01
CA ASN A 91 6.70 -14.84 -16.34
C ASN A 91 6.17 -13.68 -17.18
N THR A 92 5.33 -12.81 -16.60
CA THR A 92 4.86 -11.58 -17.28
C THR A 92 6.02 -10.65 -17.62
N TYR A 93 6.98 -10.47 -16.71
CA TYR A 93 8.19 -9.69 -16.95
C TYR A 93 9.02 -10.25 -18.11
N GLN A 94 9.22 -11.58 -18.16
CA GLN A 94 9.93 -12.23 -19.25
C GLN A 94 9.22 -12.04 -20.61
N ALA A 95 7.89 -12.08 -20.64
CA ALA A 95 7.12 -11.79 -21.84
C ALA A 95 7.35 -10.34 -22.32
N VAL A 96 7.24 -9.38 -21.39
CA VAL A 96 7.54 -7.96 -21.67
C VAL A 96 8.96 -7.76 -22.19
N LEU A 97 9.96 -8.44 -21.62
CA LEU A 97 11.35 -8.30 -22.03
C LEU A 97 11.60 -8.79 -23.46
N LYS A 98 10.91 -9.87 -23.88
CA LYS A 98 10.99 -10.40 -25.26
C LYS A 98 10.42 -9.42 -26.29
N ASP A 99 9.31 -8.78 -25.94
CA ASP A 99 8.58 -7.87 -26.83
C ASP A 99 9.14 -6.44 -26.82
N LEU A 100 10.06 -6.12 -25.92
CA LEU A 100 10.67 -4.79 -25.85
C LEU A 100 11.47 -4.51 -27.11
N HIS A 101 11.19 -3.43 -27.84
CA HIS A 101 11.90 -3.10 -29.09
C HIS A 101 13.06 -2.10 -28.91
N SER A 102 13.24 -1.53 -27.73
CA SER A 102 14.32 -0.57 -27.47
C SER A 102 15.59 -1.27 -26.97
N ASP A 103 16.67 -1.17 -27.74
CA ASP A 103 17.99 -1.71 -27.37
C ASP A 103 18.60 -0.97 -26.18
N GLU A 104 18.36 0.35 -26.07
CA GLU A 104 18.80 1.14 -24.92
C GLU A 104 18.21 0.62 -23.60
N LEU A 105 16.89 0.38 -23.58
CA LEU A 105 16.22 -0.14 -22.38
C LEU A 105 16.69 -1.57 -22.06
N LYS A 106 16.88 -2.41 -23.08
CA LYS A 106 17.44 -3.76 -22.90
C LYS A 106 18.84 -3.73 -22.31
N ASN A 107 19.70 -2.83 -22.78
CA ASN A 107 21.07 -2.71 -22.29
C ASN A 107 21.10 -2.36 -20.79
N VAL A 108 20.22 -1.45 -20.34
CA VAL A 108 20.09 -1.14 -18.91
C VAL A 108 19.61 -2.34 -18.10
N LEU A 109 18.59 -3.07 -18.59
CA LEU A 109 18.05 -4.24 -17.88
C LEU A 109 19.05 -5.42 -17.84
N ASN A 110 19.94 -5.52 -18.83
CA ASN A 110 20.97 -6.55 -18.92
C ASN A 110 22.23 -6.22 -18.10
N ASP A 111 22.39 -4.99 -17.61
CA ASP A 111 23.47 -4.62 -16.72
C ASP A 111 23.24 -5.21 -15.31
N LYS A 112 23.77 -6.41 -15.07
CA LYS A 112 23.67 -7.12 -13.79
C LYS A 112 24.37 -6.42 -12.63
N HIS A 113 25.29 -5.49 -12.92
CA HIS A 113 25.91 -4.68 -11.88
C HIS A 113 24.91 -3.65 -11.36
N ARG A 114 24.06 -3.12 -12.24
CA ARG A 114 23.09 -2.06 -11.95
C ARG A 114 21.68 -2.57 -11.62
N VAL A 115 21.24 -3.64 -12.27
CA VAL A 115 19.89 -4.21 -12.16
C VAL A 115 19.97 -5.64 -11.67
N ARG A 116 19.25 -5.92 -10.58
CA ARG A 116 19.07 -7.25 -10.02
C ARG A 116 17.60 -7.64 -10.08
N ILE A 117 17.31 -8.73 -10.77
CA ILE A 117 15.96 -9.31 -10.86
C ILE A 117 15.96 -10.63 -10.08
N GLU A 118 15.05 -10.76 -9.13
CA GLU A 118 14.89 -11.97 -8.31
C GLU A 118 13.53 -12.61 -8.58
N GLU A 119 13.54 -13.92 -8.87
CA GLU A 119 12.33 -14.72 -8.95
C GLU A 119 12.03 -15.36 -7.59
N GLY A 120 10.82 -15.14 -7.07
CA GLY A 120 10.32 -15.82 -5.89
C GLY A 120 10.36 -14.99 -4.62
N PHE A 121 10.66 -15.65 -3.49
CA PHE A 121 10.70 -15.00 -2.17
C PHE A 121 12.08 -14.37 -1.94
N VAL A 122 12.09 -13.18 -1.33
CA VAL A 122 13.30 -12.54 -0.82
C VAL A 122 13.07 -12.14 0.64
N GLN A 123 14.16 -12.01 1.41
CA GLN A 123 14.12 -11.55 2.81
C GLN A 123 13.81 -10.04 2.90
N GLN A 124 12.57 -9.66 2.57
CA GLN A 124 12.16 -8.25 2.42
C GLN A 124 12.49 -7.39 3.65
N LYS A 125 12.24 -7.90 4.87
CA LYS A 125 12.58 -7.18 6.10
C LYS A 125 14.08 -6.87 6.19
N TRP A 126 14.92 -7.85 5.87
CA TRP A 126 16.37 -7.69 5.86
C TRP A 126 16.82 -6.69 4.79
N ILE A 127 16.25 -6.77 3.58
CA ILE A 127 16.53 -5.83 2.48
C ILE A 127 16.15 -4.40 2.89
N LEU A 128 14.94 -4.20 3.40
CA LEU A 128 14.45 -2.89 3.83
C LEU A 128 15.25 -2.31 5.01
N GLN A 129 15.86 -3.16 5.83
CA GLN A 129 16.76 -2.70 6.90
C GLN A 129 18.08 -2.11 6.37
N GLN A 130 18.53 -2.47 5.16
CA GLN A 130 19.83 -2.05 4.66
C GLN A 130 19.88 -0.56 4.33
N ASP A 131 21.00 0.10 4.67
CA ASP A 131 21.24 1.51 4.37
C ASP A 131 21.39 1.78 2.87
N SER A 132 21.77 0.77 2.09
CA SER A 132 21.84 0.88 0.62
C SER A 132 20.47 1.06 -0.03
N VAL A 133 19.38 0.59 0.61
CA VAL A 133 18.02 0.80 0.11
C VAL A 133 17.55 2.22 0.39
N ASN A 134 17.18 2.94 -0.66
CA ASN A 134 16.65 4.31 -0.57
C ASN A 134 15.13 4.30 -0.53
N ILE A 135 14.50 3.78 -1.59
CA ILE A 135 13.05 3.81 -1.81
C ILE A 135 12.52 2.41 -2.02
N PHE A 136 11.29 2.19 -1.56
CA PHE A 136 10.53 0.98 -1.82
C PHE A 136 9.34 1.26 -2.75
N LEU A 137 9.33 0.65 -3.94
CA LEU A 137 8.14 0.55 -4.78
C LEU A 137 7.35 -0.69 -4.37
N SER A 138 6.15 -0.49 -3.85
CA SER A 138 5.34 -1.57 -3.28
C SER A 138 3.90 -1.53 -3.75
N HIS A 139 3.24 -2.69 -3.71
CA HIS A 139 1.79 -2.76 -3.77
C HIS A 139 1.06 -2.04 -2.62
N CYS A 140 1.76 -1.64 -1.55
CA CYS A 140 1.20 -0.98 -0.38
C CYS A 140 0.15 -1.81 0.39
N GLY A 141 0.29 -3.14 0.37
CA GLY A 141 -0.35 -3.99 1.39
C GLY A 141 0.20 -3.68 2.78
N MET A 142 -0.64 -3.84 3.81
CA MET A 142 -0.35 -3.32 5.16
C MET A 142 1.00 -3.80 5.73
N GLY A 143 1.35 -5.08 5.57
CA GLY A 143 2.63 -5.62 6.05
C GLY A 143 3.84 -4.93 5.41
N SER A 144 3.87 -4.86 4.07
CA SER A 144 4.96 -4.20 3.34
C SER A 144 5.03 -2.70 3.60
N LEU A 145 3.87 -2.05 3.78
CA LEU A 145 3.80 -0.64 4.17
C LEU A 145 4.46 -0.45 5.55
N LEU A 146 4.04 -1.21 6.55
CA LEU A 146 4.58 -1.10 7.91
C LEU A 146 6.08 -1.40 7.96
N GLU A 147 6.57 -2.40 7.23
CA GLU A 147 8.00 -2.70 7.14
C GLU A 147 8.80 -1.54 6.52
N SER A 148 8.28 -0.94 5.44
CA SER A 148 8.91 0.24 4.80
C SER A 148 9.05 1.40 5.77
N LEU A 149 7.95 1.75 6.44
CA LEU A 149 7.89 2.89 7.34
C LEU A 149 8.73 2.63 8.60
N TYR A 150 8.72 1.40 9.12
CA TYR A 150 9.53 1.00 10.26
C TYR A 150 11.03 1.19 9.98
N PHE A 151 11.51 0.85 8.79
CA PHE A 151 12.91 1.04 8.38
C PHE A 151 13.19 2.40 7.71
N SER A 152 12.31 3.39 7.90
CA SER A 152 12.49 4.74 7.36
C SER A 152 12.69 4.79 5.83
N LYS A 153 12.04 3.89 5.08
CA LYS A 153 12.12 3.86 3.61
C LYS A 153 10.89 4.54 3.01
N PRO A 154 11.04 5.69 2.32
CA PRO A 154 9.94 6.29 1.58
C PRO A 154 9.38 5.32 0.54
N ILE A 155 8.07 5.36 0.34
CA ILE A 155 7.36 4.34 -0.42
C ILE A 155 6.66 4.94 -1.65
N VAL A 156 6.75 4.25 -2.79
CA VAL A 156 5.87 4.54 -3.93
C VAL A 156 4.84 3.41 -4.03
N CYS A 157 3.56 3.78 -3.98
CA CYS A 157 2.46 2.84 -4.01
C CYS A 157 1.99 2.51 -5.42
N MET A 158 1.92 1.21 -5.73
CA MET A 158 1.28 0.62 -6.90
C MET A 158 0.18 -0.33 -6.43
N PRO A 159 -0.95 0.17 -5.91
CA PRO A 159 -1.99 -0.70 -5.38
C PRO A 159 -2.67 -1.54 -6.47
N PHE A 160 -3.18 -2.70 -6.06
CA PHE A 160 -3.93 -3.64 -6.90
C PHE A 160 -5.32 -3.92 -6.33
N ASN A 161 -5.44 -4.17 -5.02
CA ASN A 161 -6.69 -4.68 -4.43
C ASN A 161 -7.01 -4.05 -3.06
N MET A 162 -8.30 -3.95 -2.76
CA MET A 162 -8.85 -3.74 -1.42
C MET A 162 -8.21 -2.58 -0.64
N GLU A 163 -7.59 -2.87 0.51
CA GLU A 163 -7.03 -1.89 1.44
C GLU A 163 -5.82 -1.15 0.88
N GLN A 164 -5.17 -1.69 -0.16
CA GLN A 164 -3.97 -1.11 -0.75
C GLN A 164 -4.22 0.29 -1.31
N PHE A 165 -5.42 0.55 -1.85
CA PHE A 165 -5.80 1.88 -2.35
C PHE A 165 -5.94 2.90 -1.22
N ALA A 166 -6.59 2.50 -0.11
CA ALA A 166 -6.71 3.35 1.08
C ALA A 166 -5.34 3.61 1.72
N ASN A 167 -4.48 2.60 1.77
CA ASN A 167 -3.10 2.72 2.22
C ASN A 167 -2.32 3.71 1.35
N ALA A 168 -2.44 3.63 0.02
CA ALA A 168 -1.78 4.55 -0.90
C ALA A 168 -2.21 6.01 -0.71
N ILE A 169 -3.50 6.26 -0.49
CA ILE A 169 -4.02 7.59 -0.15
C ILE A 169 -3.41 8.07 1.17
N THR A 170 -3.35 7.20 2.18
CA THR A 170 -2.77 7.53 3.50
C THR A 170 -1.29 7.87 3.40
N VAL A 171 -0.51 7.12 2.62
CA VAL A 171 0.91 7.38 2.35
C VAL A 171 1.14 8.78 1.80
N VAL A 172 0.32 9.17 0.80
CA VAL A 172 0.42 10.49 0.18
C VAL A 172 0.02 11.59 1.18
N ASN A 173 -1.06 11.40 1.93
CA ASN A 173 -1.56 12.37 2.92
C ASN A 173 -0.56 12.60 4.06
N LEU A 174 0.13 11.55 4.51
CA LEU A 174 1.16 11.64 5.55
C LEU A 174 2.52 12.10 5.02
N ASN A 175 2.61 12.37 3.71
CA ASN A 175 3.83 12.80 3.05
C ASN A 175 5.01 11.81 3.24
N VAL A 176 4.73 10.52 3.41
CA VAL A 176 5.76 9.46 3.54
C VAL A 176 6.04 8.74 2.22
N GLY A 177 5.42 9.19 1.14
CA GLY A 177 5.58 8.57 -0.17
C GLY A 177 4.74 9.19 -1.27
N LYS A 178 4.71 8.49 -2.40
CA LYS A 178 3.91 8.82 -3.58
C LYS A 178 3.02 7.64 -3.99
N SER A 179 2.09 7.86 -4.90
CA SER A 179 1.19 6.83 -5.43
C SER A 179 1.12 6.91 -6.94
N LEU A 180 1.25 5.76 -7.60
CA LEU A 180 0.95 5.60 -9.03
C LEU A 180 -0.55 5.51 -9.29
N PHE A 181 -1.34 5.17 -8.26
CA PHE A 181 -2.78 5.19 -8.34
C PHE A 181 -3.28 6.64 -8.33
N ILE A 182 -4.07 6.96 -9.34
CA ILE A 182 -4.81 8.21 -9.45
C ILE A 182 -6.23 7.90 -8.96
N PRO A 183 -6.68 8.49 -7.84
CA PRO A 183 -8.02 8.22 -7.35
C PRO A 183 -9.07 8.68 -8.38
N PRO A 184 -10.15 7.90 -8.59
CA PRO A 184 -11.27 8.35 -9.39
C PRO A 184 -11.83 9.69 -8.92
N SER A 185 -12.45 10.42 -9.84
CA SER A 185 -13.36 11.49 -9.45
C SER A 185 -14.49 10.94 -8.58
N ALA A 186 -15.11 11.80 -7.77
CA ALA A 186 -16.28 11.42 -6.96
C ALA A 186 -17.39 10.79 -7.82
N TRP A 187 -17.57 11.30 -9.04
CA TRP A 187 -18.53 10.77 -10.00
C TRP A 187 -18.16 9.37 -10.49
N GLN A 188 -16.88 9.14 -10.85
CA GLN A 188 -16.41 7.82 -11.27
C GLN A 188 -16.53 6.78 -10.15
N SER A 189 -16.22 7.19 -8.92
CA SER A 189 -16.40 6.35 -7.72
C SER A 189 -17.86 5.97 -7.49
N PHE A 190 -18.80 6.83 -7.88
CA PHE A 190 -20.24 6.57 -7.76
C PHE A 190 -20.75 5.59 -8.84
N ILE A 191 -20.30 5.73 -10.09
CA ILE A 191 -20.77 4.89 -11.20
C ILE A 191 -20.05 3.53 -11.27
N ASP A 192 -18.81 3.45 -10.80
CA ASP A 192 -18.01 2.22 -10.80
C ASP A 192 -17.21 2.08 -9.50
N PRO A 193 -17.88 1.77 -8.38
CA PRO A 193 -17.29 1.78 -7.05
C PRO A 193 -16.28 0.65 -6.79
N TYR A 194 -16.14 -0.33 -7.69
CA TYR A 194 -15.30 -1.52 -7.46
C TYR A 194 -14.16 -1.70 -8.47
N ASN A 195 -14.10 -0.88 -9.52
CA ASN A 195 -13.13 -1.05 -10.60
C ASN A 195 -11.96 -0.08 -10.49
N PHE A 196 -11.32 -0.05 -9.32
CA PHE A 196 -10.14 0.77 -9.09
C PHE A 196 -8.91 0.34 -9.90
N VAL A 197 -8.96 -0.86 -10.50
CA VAL A 197 -7.89 -1.45 -11.31
C VAL A 197 -7.74 -0.73 -12.66
N GLN A 198 -8.77 -0.01 -13.13
CA GLN A 198 -8.71 0.76 -14.38
C GLN A 198 -7.96 2.10 -14.26
N TYR A 199 -7.63 2.56 -13.05
CA TYR A 199 -6.81 3.76 -12.86
C TYR A 199 -5.33 3.41 -13.05
N THR A 200 -5.02 3.19 -14.33
CA THR A 200 -3.69 2.81 -14.79
C THR A 200 -2.72 3.99 -14.69
N PHE A 201 -1.45 3.66 -14.53
CA PHE A 201 -0.35 4.60 -14.62
C PHE A 201 0.39 4.41 -15.94
N THR A 202 1.08 5.44 -16.39
CA THR A 202 2.00 5.39 -17.53
C THR A 202 3.44 5.21 -17.07
N SER A 203 4.33 4.79 -17.98
CA SER A 203 5.79 4.79 -17.75
C SER A 203 6.31 6.14 -17.27
N ASP A 204 5.75 7.24 -17.78
CA ASP A 204 6.14 8.60 -17.39
C ASP A 204 5.73 8.91 -15.95
N SER A 205 4.53 8.46 -15.55
CA SER A 205 4.08 8.58 -14.16
C SER A 205 4.98 7.79 -13.21
N VAL A 206 5.41 6.59 -13.58
CA VAL A 206 6.38 5.80 -12.80
C VAL A 206 7.66 6.59 -12.62
N THR A 207 8.26 7.03 -13.73
CA THR A 207 9.53 7.78 -13.73
C THR A 207 9.43 9.03 -12.86
N LYS A 208 8.38 9.83 -13.07
CA LYS A 208 8.15 11.08 -12.34
C LYS A 208 7.97 10.87 -10.85
N ASN A 209 7.21 9.86 -10.44
CA ASN A 209 7.00 9.58 -9.02
C ASN A 209 8.27 9.07 -8.34
N MET A 210 9.10 8.27 -9.02
CA MET A 210 10.41 7.87 -8.51
C MET A 210 11.33 9.08 -8.35
N MET A 211 11.48 9.91 -9.39
CA MET A 211 12.31 11.12 -9.35
C MET A 211 11.88 12.09 -8.26
N ALA A 212 10.57 12.28 -8.06
CA ALA A 212 10.03 13.17 -7.04
C ALA A 212 10.35 12.72 -5.60
N LEU A 213 10.66 11.43 -5.42
CA LEU A 213 10.97 10.83 -4.11
C LEU A 213 12.48 10.63 -3.91
N TRP A 214 13.24 10.34 -4.97
CA TRP A 214 14.63 9.84 -4.94
C TRP A 214 15.61 10.64 -4.07
N MET A 215 15.48 11.96 -4.03
CA MET A 215 16.33 12.85 -3.23
C MET A 215 15.49 13.92 -2.52
N ASN A 216 14.32 13.52 -1.99
CA ASN A 216 13.39 14.45 -1.35
C ASN A 216 13.51 14.40 0.18
N GLU A 217 14.20 15.38 0.75
CA GLU A 217 14.39 15.50 2.20
C GLU A 217 13.06 15.60 2.97
N THR A 218 12.02 16.17 2.38
CA THR A 218 10.72 16.31 3.05
C THR A 218 10.08 14.93 3.30
N HIS A 219 10.12 14.06 2.30
CA HIS A 219 9.61 12.69 2.42
C HIS A 219 10.51 11.84 3.34
N GLU A 220 11.82 12.04 3.27
CA GLU A 220 12.77 11.37 4.15
C GLU A 220 12.55 11.73 5.63
N ASN A 221 12.37 13.01 5.94
CA ASN A 221 12.11 13.46 7.30
C ASN A 221 10.76 12.97 7.83
N ALA A 222 9.73 12.96 6.98
CA ALA A 222 8.41 12.43 7.35
C ALA A 222 8.47 10.93 7.69
N VAL A 223 9.15 10.13 6.87
CA VAL A 223 9.25 8.69 7.13
C VAL A 223 10.15 8.36 8.32
N LYS A 224 11.20 9.16 8.57
CA LYS A 224 12.04 9.04 9.78
C LYS A 224 11.24 9.30 11.04
N LEU A 225 10.46 10.37 11.07
CA LEU A 225 9.60 10.68 12.22
C LEU A 225 8.62 9.53 12.47
N MET A 226 8.01 9.02 11.40
CA MET A 226 7.09 7.90 11.48
C MET A 226 7.75 6.61 11.98
N SER A 227 8.95 6.31 11.51
CA SER A 227 9.77 5.17 11.99
C SER A 227 10.04 5.29 13.49
N LEU A 228 10.43 6.48 13.97
CA LEU A 228 10.67 6.73 15.39
C LEU A 228 9.40 6.53 16.22
N GLU A 229 8.25 7.03 15.77
CA GLU A 229 6.96 6.81 16.43
C GLU A 229 6.60 5.31 16.50
N MET A 230 6.80 4.57 15.41
CA MET A 230 6.56 3.11 15.38
C MET A 230 7.48 2.35 16.34
N LYS A 231 8.77 2.70 16.37
CA LYS A 231 9.76 2.08 17.27
C LYS A 231 9.46 2.40 18.73
N TYR A 232 9.08 3.64 19.03
CA TYR A 232 8.71 4.07 20.38
C TYR A 232 7.46 3.35 20.91
N ALA A 233 6.50 3.03 20.03
CA ALA A 233 5.31 2.28 20.40
C ALA A 233 5.59 0.83 20.86
N GLY A 234 6.78 0.29 20.57
CA GLY A 234 7.32 -0.94 21.16
C GLY A 234 6.92 -2.25 20.47
N GLY A 235 6.04 -2.23 19.48
CA GLY A 235 5.74 -3.35 18.59
C GLY A 235 5.34 -4.61 19.35
N THR A 236 5.95 -5.73 18.95
CA THR A 236 5.72 -7.06 19.55
C THR A 236 6.01 -7.07 21.05
N LYS A 237 7.08 -6.41 21.50
CA LYS A 237 7.43 -6.37 22.93
C LYS A 237 6.34 -5.67 23.74
N ARG A 238 5.81 -4.55 23.24
CA ARG A 238 4.70 -3.87 23.92
C ARG A 238 3.42 -4.71 23.90
N ALA A 239 3.14 -5.40 22.79
CA ALA A 239 2.00 -6.31 22.70
C ALA A 239 2.05 -7.41 23.77
N VAL A 240 3.21 -8.05 23.97
CA VAL A 240 3.42 -9.07 25.00
C VAL A 240 3.18 -8.50 26.40
N GLN A 241 3.76 -7.34 26.72
CA GLN A 241 3.57 -6.69 28.03
C GLN A 241 2.10 -6.37 28.32
N GLU A 242 1.36 -5.93 27.29
CA GLU A 242 -0.07 -5.67 27.42
C GLU A 242 -0.84 -6.97 27.71
N ILE A 243 -0.56 -8.04 26.97
CA ILE A 243 -1.20 -9.35 27.19
C ILE A 243 -0.91 -9.86 28.60
N GLU A 244 0.35 -9.84 29.02
CA GLU A 244 0.77 -10.27 30.36
C GLU A 244 0.05 -9.49 31.46
N PHE A 245 -0.04 -8.16 31.33
CA PHE A 245 -0.74 -7.30 32.28
C PHE A 245 -2.22 -7.70 32.47
N PHE A 246 -2.94 -8.02 31.38
CA PHE A 246 -4.35 -8.42 31.51
C PHE A 246 -4.53 -9.87 31.97
N VAL A 247 -3.57 -10.75 31.69
CA VAL A 247 -3.55 -12.11 32.27
C VAL A 247 -3.40 -12.03 33.79
N GLU A 248 -2.55 -11.13 34.31
CA GLU A 248 -2.42 -10.90 35.77
C GLU A 248 -3.71 -10.36 36.41
N LEU A 249 -4.55 -9.63 35.66
CA LEU A 249 -5.83 -9.08 36.12
C LEU A 249 -6.99 -10.09 36.03
N ASN A 250 -6.76 -11.36 36.38
CA ASN A 250 -7.73 -12.48 36.28
C ASN A 250 -8.16 -12.86 34.85
N GLY A 251 -7.40 -12.48 33.81
CA GLY A 251 -7.64 -12.96 32.44
C GLY A 251 -8.84 -12.32 31.72
N ASP A 252 -9.16 -11.05 32.02
CA ASP A 252 -10.14 -10.24 31.27
C ASP A 252 -9.60 -9.89 29.86
N LEU A 253 -9.54 -10.91 28.99
CA LEU A 253 -9.06 -10.81 27.60
C LEU A 253 -10.12 -10.22 26.65
N ASP A 254 -11.36 -10.04 27.11
CA ASP A 254 -12.43 -9.39 26.32
C ASP A 254 -12.06 -7.96 25.95
N ARG A 255 -11.11 -7.34 26.68
CA ARG A 255 -10.54 -6.03 26.35
C ARG A 255 -9.67 -6.01 25.10
N PHE A 256 -9.20 -7.16 24.63
CA PHE A 256 -8.51 -7.31 23.34
C PHE A 256 -9.45 -7.68 22.20
N ALA A 257 -10.73 -7.94 22.50
CA ALA A 257 -11.67 -8.29 21.47
C ALA A 257 -11.79 -7.13 20.47
N SER A 258 -11.87 -7.46 19.18
CA SER A 258 -12.00 -6.45 18.13
C SER A 258 -13.23 -5.58 18.41
N PHE A 259 -13.22 -4.32 17.98
CA PHE A 259 -14.38 -3.44 18.15
C PHE A 259 -15.68 -4.08 17.62
N GLU A 260 -15.59 -4.93 16.58
CA GLU A 260 -16.71 -5.71 16.04
C GLU A 260 -17.38 -6.64 17.06
N SER A 261 -16.64 -7.14 18.05
CA SER A 261 -17.17 -7.96 19.14
C SER A 261 -18.15 -7.19 20.03
N THR A 262 -17.97 -5.86 20.13
CA THR A 262 -18.81 -4.95 20.92
C THR A 262 -20.05 -4.46 20.16
N LEU A 263 -20.11 -4.69 18.85
CA LEU A 263 -21.23 -4.28 18.01
C LEU A 263 -22.43 -5.22 18.17
N LEU A 264 -23.63 -4.65 18.10
CA LEU A 264 -24.87 -5.42 18.02
C LEU A 264 -24.90 -6.25 16.73
N PHE A 265 -25.55 -7.41 16.77
CA PHE A 265 -25.62 -8.35 15.64
C PHE A 265 -25.91 -7.65 14.30
N TYR A 266 -26.91 -6.75 14.27
CA TYR A 266 -27.31 -6.08 13.04
C TYR A 266 -26.29 -5.04 12.54
N GLN A 267 -25.46 -4.46 13.41
CA GLN A 267 -24.36 -3.57 12.99
C GLN A 267 -23.18 -4.38 12.47
N ARG A 268 -22.86 -5.50 13.13
CA ARG A 268 -21.79 -6.42 12.72
C ARG A 268 -21.99 -6.94 11.29
N TYR A 269 -23.24 -7.24 10.92
CA TYR A 269 -23.59 -7.71 9.57
C TYR A 269 -24.03 -6.57 8.63
N MET A 270 -23.80 -5.29 9.00
CA MET A 270 -24.20 -4.10 8.23
C MET A 270 -25.67 -4.09 7.79
N LEU A 271 -26.55 -4.73 8.57
CA LEU A 271 -27.99 -4.80 8.30
C LEU A 271 -28.66 -3.43 8.46
N ASP A 272 -28.12 -2.57 9.32
CA ASP A 272 -28.51 -1.17 9.49
C ASP A 272 -28.22 -0.35 8.22
N LEU A 273 -27.05 -0.52 7.61
CA LEU A 273 -26.71 0.08 6.31
C LEU A 273 -27.58 -0.49 5.19
N LEU A 274 -27.75 -1.82 5.13
CA LEU A 274 -28.63 -2.45 4.14
C LEU A 274 -30.08 -1.94 4.25
N PHE A 275 -30.58 -1.74 5.47
CA PHE A 275 -31.90 -1.16 5.69
C PHE A 275 -32.00 0.25 5.10
N VAL A 276 -31.00 1.10 5.30
CA VAL A 276 -30.93 2.43 4.68
C VAL A 276 -30.92 2.32 3.15
N TYR A 277 -30.09 1.46 2.57
CA TYR A 277 -29.97 1.34 1.11
C TYR A 277 -31.18 0.69 0.42
N ILE A 278 -31.97 -0.14 1.11
CA ILE A 278 -33.15 -0.80 0.53
C ILE A 278 -34.44 -0.01 0.81
N MET A 279 -34.62 0.49 2.04
CA MET A 279 -35.88 1.08 2.48
C MET A 279 -36.04 2.53 2.04
N LEU A 280 -34.98 3.34 2.02
CA LEU A 280 -35.08 4.74 1.55
C LEU A 280 -35.49 4.82 0.07
N PRO A 281 -34.88 4.08 -0.87
CA PRO A 281 -35.34 4.04 -2.25
C PRO A 281 -36.78 3.51 -2.36
N GLY A 282 -37.15 2.51 -1.56
CA GLY A 282 -38.51 1.99 -1.50
C GLY A 282 -39.55 3.03 -1.05
N ILE A 283 -39.24 3.82 -0.02
CA ILE A 283 -40.10 4.90 0.48
C ILE A 283 -40.21 6.03 -0.55
N ILE A 284 -39.10 6.42 -1.18
CA ILE A 284 -39.09 7.41 -2.26
C ILE A 284 -39.94 6.93 -3.44
N LEU A 285 -39.78 5.68 -3.86
CA LEU A 285 -40.56 5.07 -4.94
C LEU A 285 -42.05 5.04 -4.60
N LEU A 286 -42.42 4.62 -3.39
CA LEU A 286 -43.82 4.65 -2.92
C LEU A 286 -44.40 6.06 -2.89
N PHE A 287 -43.60 7.06 -2.49
CA PHE A 287 -44.02 8.46 -2.50
C PHE A 287 -44.22 8.98 -3.93
N MET A 288 -43.34 8.63 -4.86
CA MET A 288 -43.49 8.95 -6.28
C MET A 288 -44.74 8.30 -6.88
N ILE A 289 -44.96 7.00 -6.63
CA ILE A 289 -46.15 6.27 -7.08
C ILE A 289 -47.41 6.94 -6.54
N ARG A 290 -47.47 7.23 -5.23
CA ARG A 290 -48.61 7.93 -4.62
C ARG A 290 -48.86 9.31 -5.22
N ARG A 291 -47.81 10.06 -5.54
CA ARG A 291 -47.91 11.39 -6.16
C ARG A 291 -48.40 11.30 -7.62
N CYS A 292 -47.95 10.31 -8.38
CA CYS A 292 -48.42 10.02 -9.74
C CYS A 292 -49.90 9.59 -9.74
N CYS A 293 -50.30 8.66 -8.86
CA CYS A 293 -51.69 8.22 -8.73
C CYS A 293 -52.63 9.37 -8.30
N ARG A 294 -52.19 10.27 -7.42
CA ARG A 294 -52.95 11.49 -7.04
C ARG A 294 -53.10 12.50 -8.18
N ARG A 295 -52.10 12.63 -9.07
CA ARG A 295 -52.19 13.50 -10.25
C ARG A 295 -53.15 12.93 -11.31
N SER A 296 -53.07 11.63 -11.58
CA SER A 296 -53.96 10.95 -12.54
C SER A 296 -55.44 10.99 -12.12
N THR A 297 -55.72 10.91 -10.81
CA THR A 297 -57.10 11.01 -10.29
C THR A 297 -57.68 12.43 -10.32
N LYS A 298 -56.83 13.48 -10.25
CA LYS A 298 -57.27 14.87 -10.48
C LYS A 298 -57.61 15.13 -11.96
N GLN A 299 -56.80 14.63 -12.88
CA GLN A 299 -56.98 14.84 -14.33
C GLN A 299 -58.21 14.11 -14.93
N LYS A 300 -58.82 13.18 -14.19
CA LYS A 300 -60.08 12.50 -14.57
C LYS A 300 -61.34 13.15 -13.99
N ARG A 301 -61.21 14.21 -13.18
CA ARG A 301 -62.32 14.90 -12.50
C ARG A 301 -62.58 16.32 -13.03
N ASP A 302 -61.77 16.77 -13.99
CA ASP A 302 -61.99 17.96 -14.81
C ASP A 302 -62.46 17.53 -16.21
#